data_AF-A0A5J4PJA2-F1
#
_entry.id   AF-A0A5J4PJA2-F1
#
_cell.length_a   1.000
_cell.length_b   1.000
_cell.length_c   1.000
_cell.angle_alpha   90.00
_cell.angle_beta   90.00
_cell.angle_gamma   90.00
#
_symmetry.space_group_name_H-M   'P 1'
#
loop_
_entity.id
_entity.type
_entity.pdbx_description
1 polymer ?
#
loop_
_entity_poly.entity_id
_entity_poly.type
_entity_poly.pdbx_seq_one_letter_code
_entity_poly.pdbx_strand_id
1 'polypeptide(L)'
;FQYEGNTEAEKYSLALSAISDIHSAIKDHASLWMLAQILFNEGDIDRAYTYIRFSWSETAFYNARLRSLQTAGILSLIDKTYQIKIEKQNKKLQDSLIRISVLSLLLFAALVYIYLQMKKLSAARNNLQVVNNQLKELNEELQQMNVCLQATNLELSDSNRIKEEYIGRFIKFCSTHINKSYAYRRMVNKKITAGQIPELSKITRSQDIFDGELEELYANFDTAFLHLFPDFVNKFNELLQKDNPIILKKGEQLNTELRIFALIRLGIDDSSQIADFLHYSVNTIYNYRAKVK
;
A
#
# COMPACT_ATOMS: atom_id res chain seq x y z
N PHE A 1 30.05 -63.86 66.56
CA PHE A 1 29.66 -62.77 65.63
C PHE A 1 30.83 -61.88 65.21
N GLN A 2 31.46 -61.06 66.08
CA GLN A 2 32.64 -60.25 65.67
C GLN A 2 33.80 -61.10 65.13
N TYR A 3 34.06 -62.26 65.74
CA TYR A 3 35.08 -63.21 65.29
C TYR A 3 34.65 -64.07 64.09
N GLU A 4 33.39 -63.99 63.65
CA GLU A 4 32.81 -64.80 62.55
C GLU A 4 32.43 -63.96 61.32
N GLY A 5 32.61 -62.62 61.37
CA GLY A 5 32.33 -61.71 60.25
C GLY A 5 30.85 -61.49 59.91
N ASN A 6 29.92 -61.90 60.79
CA ASN A 6 28.48 -61.77 60.53
C ASN A 6 27.91 -60.47 61.15
N THR A 7 28.07 -59.37 60.42
CA THR A 7 27.66 -58.02 60.84
C THR A 7 26.14 -57.87 61.03
N GLU A 8 25.31 -58.56 60.24
CA GLU A 8 23.84 -58.49 60.39
C GLU A 8 23.35 -59.18 61.66
N ALA A 9 23.90 -60.36 61.99
CA ALA A 9 23.58 -61.05 63.24
C ALA A 9 24.08 -60.26 64.46
N GLU A 10 25.21 -59.57 64.35
CA GLU A 10 25.72 -58.64 65.37
C GLU A 10 24.77 -57.45 65.55
N LYS A 11 24.36 -56.76 64.48
CA LYS A 11 23.39 -55.66 64.55
C LYS A 11 22.05 -56.10 65.15
N TYR A 12 21.53 -57.25 64.74
CA TYR A 12 20.29 -57.80 65.27
C TYR A 12 20.38 -58.06 66.78
N SER A 13 21.48 -58.69 67.22
CA SER A 13 21.71 -58.99 68.64
C SER A 13 21.91 -57.70 69.46
N LEU A 14 22.65 -56.73 68.93
CA LEU A 14 22.87 -55.43 69.58
C LEU A 14 21.58 -54.61 69.64
N ALA A 15 20.74 -54.64 68.60
CA ALA A 15 19.44 -53.98 68.61
C ALA A 15 18.49 -54.62 69.64
N LEU A 16 18.43 -55.95 69.71
CA LEU A 16 17.62 -56.66 70.70
C LEU A 16 18.10 -56.35 72.13
N SER A 17 19.42 -56.32 72.34
CA SER A 17 20.03 -55.94 73.62
C SER A 17 19.73 -54.49 73.98
N ALA A 18 19.84 -53.55 73.02
CA ALA A 18 19.51 -52.14 73.25
C ALA A 18 18.03 -51.94 73.60
N ILE A 19 17.11 -52.68 72.95
CA ILE A 19 15.68 -52.68 73.29
C ILE A 19 15.46 -53.22 74.70
N SER A 20 16.12 -54.32 75.07
CA SER A 20 16.07 -54.86 76.43
C SER A 20 16.60 -53.87 77.45
N ASP A 21 17.73 -53.19 77.17
CA ASP A 21 18.30 -52.17 78.05
C ASP A 21 17.32 -51.02 78.29
N ILE A 22 16.63 -50.57 77.23
CA ILE A 22 15.61 -49.51 77.32
C ILE A 22 14.41 -49.99 78.15
N HIS A 23 13.88 -51.19 77.90
CA HIS A 23 12.73 -51.73 78.63
C HIS A 23 13.04 -52.03 80.10
N SER A 24 14.24 -52.51 80.41
CA SER A 24 14.71 -52.81 81.77
C SER A 24 15.27 -51.58 82.49
N ALA A 25 15.18 -50.39 81.88
CA ALA A 25 15.72 -49.13 82.39
C ALA A 25 17.22 -49.19 82.74
N ILE A 26 17.99 -50.02 82.05
CA ILE A 26 19.46 -50.15 82.20
C ILE A 26 20.10 -48.94 81.51
N LYS A 27 20.68 -48.05 82.30
CA LYS A 27 21.21 -46.73 81.86
C LYS A 27 22.62 -46.76 81.29
N ASP A 28 23.15 -47.96 81.11
CA ASP A 28 24.50 -48.28 80.67
C ASP A 28 24.59 -48.28 79.11
N HIS A 29 23.49 -48.61 78.42
CA HIS A 29 23.26 -48.52 76.95
C HIS A 29 24.46 -48.86 76.03
N ALA A 30 25.23 -49.90 76.36
CA ALA A 30 26.41 -50.32 75.60
C ALA A 30 26.09 -50.71 74.17
N SER A 31 25.06 -51.54 74.04
CA SER A 31 24.66 -52.12 72.77
C SER A 31 24.22 -51.05 71.76
N LEU A 32 23.67 -49.94 72.24
CA LEU A 32 23.18 -48.85 71.38
C LEU A 32 24.32 -48.02 70.78
N TRP A 33 25.37 -47.70 71.54
CA TRP A 33 26.53 -47.00 70.94
C TRP A 33 27.32 -47.93 70.01
N MET A 34 27.44 -49.21 70.36
CA MET A 34 28.10 -50.20 69.50
C MET A 34 27.36 -50.35 68.17
N LEU A 35 26.02 -50.38 68.23
CA LEU A 35 25.17 -50.35 67.05
C LEU A 35 25.35 -49.05 66.24
N ALA A 36 25.43 -47.89 66.91
CA ALA A 36 25.70 -46.61 66.26
C ALA A 36 27.05 -46.59 65.52
N GLN A 37 28.09 -47.21 66.09
CA GLN A 37 29.41 -47.34 65.44
C GLN A 37 29.36 -48.23 64.19
N ILE A 38 28.64 -49.35 64.24
CA ILE A 38 28.47 -50.23 63.08
C ILE A 38 27.72 -49.47 61.96
N LEU A 39 26.62 -48.79 62.30
CA LEU A 39 25.86 -47.98 61.35
C LEU A 39 26.68 -46.84 60.75
N PHE A 40 27.55 -46.21 61.54
CA PHE A 40 28.47 -45.19 61.06
C PHE A 40 29.47 -45.76 60.04
N ASN A 41 30.04 -46.93 60.32
CA ASN A 41 30.98 -47.61 59.42
C ASN A 41 30.31 -48.05 58.12
N GLU A 42 29.02 -48.39 58.15
CA GLU A 42 28.19 -48.71 56.98
C GLU A 42 27.75 -47.46 56.19
N GLY A 43 28.02 -46.25 56.72
CA GLY A 43 27.66 -44.98 56.09
C GLY A 43 26.26 -44.48 56.41
N ASP A 44 25.51 -45.13 57.31
CA ASP A 44 24.22 -44.65 57.82
C ASP A 44 24.43 -43.63 58.95
N ILE A 45 24.90 -42.45 58.55
CA ILE A 45 25.26 -41.34 59.45
C ILE A 45 24.05 -40.82 60.24
N ASP A 46 22.84 -40.89 59.68
CA ASP A 46 21.63 -40.33 60.32
C ASP A 46 21.19 -41.19 61.50
N ARG A 47 21.14 -42.51 61.32
CA ARG A 47 20.81 -43.44 62.41
C ARG A 47 21.94 -43.51 63.42
N ALA A 48 23.20 -43.54 62.97
CA ALA A 48 24.36 -43.49 63.87
C ALA A 48 24.33 -42.27 64.79
N TYR A 49 24.09 -41.07 64.24
CA TYR A 49 23.96 -39.83 65.00
C TYR A 49 22.80 -39.89 66.00
N THR A 50 21.65 -40.39 65.58
CA THR A 50 20.47 -40.51 66.46
C THR A 50 20.75 -41.43 67.65
N TYR A 51 21.33 -42.61 67.39
CA TYR A 51 21.55 -43.64 68.40
C TYR A 51 22.66 -43.27 69.39
N ILE A 52 23.76 -42.70 68.91
CA ILE A 52 24.86 -42.26 69.78
C ILE A 52 24.44 -41.08 70.67
N ARG A 53 23.64 -40.13 70.14
CA ARG A 53 23.14 -38.98 70.91
C ARG A 53 22.19 -39.41 72.01
N PHE A 54 21.27 -40.34 71.72
CA PHE A 54 20.36 -40.91 72.72
C PHE A 54 21.12 -41.66 73.82
N SER A 55 22.09 -42.52 73.45
CA SER A 55 22.95 -43.23 74.40
C SER A 55 23.76 -42.25 75.28
N TRP A 56 24.28 -41.18 74.69
CA TRP A 56 25.03 -40.14 75.40
C TRP A 56 24.16 -39.35 76.39
N SER A 57 22.95 -38.92 76.00
CA SER A 57 22.08 -38.13 76.88
C SER A 57 21.69 -38.87 78.15
N GLU A 58 21.44 -40.18 78.05
CA GLU A 58 21.13 -41.02 79.21
C GLU A 58 22.37 -41.23 80.09
N THR A 59 23.54 -41.55 79.51
CA THR A 59 24.77 -41.78 80.29
C THR A 59 25.30 -40.53 81.00
N ALA A 60 25.13 -39.35 80.40
CA ALA A 60 25.49 -38.06 81.00
C ALA A 60 24.58 -37.70 82.20
N PHE A 61 23.29 -38.04 82.15
CA PHE A 61 22.33 -37.76 83.23
C PHE A 61 22.61 -38.58 84.51
N TYR A 62 23.12 -39.81 84.37
CA TYR A 62 23.37 -40.73 85.48
C TYR A 62 24.85 -40.84 85.92
N ASN A 63 25.71 -39.93 85.46
CA ASN A 63 27.12 -39.76 85.88
C ASN A 63 28.02 -41.01 85.73
N ALA A 64 27.84 -41.77 84.64
CA ALA A 64 28.65 -42.95 84.31
C ALA A 64 30.03 -42.57 83.71
N ARG A 65 30.90 -41.97 84.52
CA ARG A 65 32.15 -41.30 84.09
C ARG A 65 33.09 -42.13 83.18
N LEU A 66 33.28 -43.41 83.47
CA LEU A 66 34.16 -44.29 82.68
C LEU A 66 33.64 -44.47 81.24
N ARG A 67 32.32 -44.54 81.10
CA ARG A 67 31.63 -44.77 79.84
C ARG A 67 31.57 -43.54 78.97
N SER A 68 31.34 -42.38 79.59
CA SER A 68 31.41 -41.10 78.91
C SER A 68 32.80 -40.86 78.29
N LEU A 69 33.88 -41.35 78.91
CA LEU A 69 35.23 -41.28 78.33
C LEU A 69 35.39 -42.21 77.12
N GLN A 70 34.81 -43.41 77.16
CA GLN A 70 34.88 -44.39 76.07
C GLN A 70 34.07 -43.98 74.84
N THR A 71 32.91 -43.34 75.02
CA THR A 71 32.02 -42.95 73.93
C THR A 71 32.32 -41.57 73.34
N ALA A 72 33.05 -40.71 74.06
CA ALA A 72 33.33 -39.33 73.62
C ALA A 72 34.02 -39.22 72.25
N GLY A 73 34.99 -40.10 71.94
CA GLY A 73 35.69 -40.09 70.66
C GLY A 73 34.78 -40.45 69.47
N ILE A 74 33.96 -41.49 69.65
CA ILE A 74 32.99 -41.96 68.64
C ILE A 74 31.89 -40.93 68.45
N LEU A 75 31.32 -40.41 69.54
CA LEU A 75 30.32 -39.35 69.53
C LEU A 75 30.82 -38.11 68.78
N SER A 76 32.02 -37.62 69.12
CA SER A 76 32.60 -36.44 68.46
C SER A 76 32.82 -36.67 66.96
N LEU A 77 33.21 -37.88 66.54
CA LEU A 77 33.41 -38.22 65.14
C LEU A 77 32.08 -38.28 64.37
N ILE A 78 31.06 -38.94 64.93
CA ILE A 78 29.72 -39.02 64.34
C ILE A 78 29.09 -37.63 64.26
N ASP A 79 29.14 -36.84 65.34
CA ASP A 79 28.63 -35.47 65.37
C ASP A 79 29.30 -34.61 64.29
N LYS A 80 30.62 -34.64 64.18
CA LYS A 80 31.37 -33.88 63.17
C LYS A 80 31.00 -34.30 61.75
N THR A 81 30.87 -35.60 61.50
CA THR A 81 30.51 -36.12 60.16
C THR A 81 29.07 -35.77 59.78
N TYR A 82 28.15 -35.81 60.74
CA TYR A 82 26.76 -35.39 60.56
C TYR A 82 26.67 -33.87 60.27
N GLN A 83 27.43 -33.04 60.98
CA GLN A 83 27.51 -31.60 60.70
C GLN A 83 28.06 -31.31 59.30
N ILE A 84 29.15 -31.97 58.89
CA ILE A 84 29.69 -31.85 57.53
C ILE A 84 28.64 -32.25 56.48
N LYS A 85 27.84 -33.28 56.74
CA LYS A 85 26.75 -33.71 55.85
C LYS A 85 25.69 -32.61 55.71
N ILE A 86 25.24 -32.01 56.81
CA ILE A 86 24.27 -30.90 56.80
C ILE A 86 24.83 -29.69 56.07
N GLU A 87 26.06 -29.27 56.37
CA GLU A 87 26.72 -28.14 55.70
C GLU A 87 26.82 -28.37 54.19
N LYS A 88 27.17 -29.59 53.77
CA LYS A 88 27.23 -29.96 52.35
C LYS A 88 25.85 -29.92 51.68
N GLN A 89 24.79 -30.36 52.37
CA GLN A 89 23.42 -30.28 51.87
C GLN A 89 22.96 -28.82 51.76
N ASN A 90 23.19 -28.00 52.79
CA ASN A 90 22.86 -26.59 52.80
C ASN A 90 23.60 -25.84 51.68
N LYS A 91 24.90 -26.11 51.50
CA LYS A 91 25.69 -25.53 50.42
C LYS A 91 25.15 -25.92 49.04
N LYS A 92 24.81 -27.21 48.83
CA LYS A 92 24.17 -27.65 47.57
C LYS A 92 22.82 -26.97 47.32
N LEU A 93 22.02 -26.76 48.35
CA LEU A 93 20.75 -26.05 48.25
C LEU A 93 20.97 -24.58 47.88
N GLN A 94 21.90 -23.91 48.57
CA GLN A 94 22.27 -22.51 48.29
C GLN A 94 22.81 -22.35 46.86
N ASP A 95 23.72 -23.21 46.41
CA ASP A 95 24.25 -23.21 45.04
C ASP A 95 23.15 -23.43 44.01
N SER A 96 22.13 -24.23 44.34
CA SER A 96 21.00 -24.49 43.45
C SER A 96 20.04 -23.30 43.40
N LEU A 97 19.76 -22.64 44.53
CA LEU A 97 18.97 -21.41 44.61
C LEU A 97 19.62 -20.27 43.83
N ILE A 98 20.94 -20.10 43.93
CA ILE A 98 21.68 -19.09 43.16
C ILE A 98 21.52 -19.36 41.67
N ARG A 99 21.74 -20.60 41.21
CA ARG A 99 21.58 -20.98 39.80
C ARG A 99 20.16 -20.73 39.29
N ILE A 100 19.14 -21.11 40.05
CA ILE A 100 17.73 -20.86 39.69
C ILE A 100 17.44 -19.36 39.62
N SER A 101 17.93 -18.57 40.58
CA SER A 101 17.73 -17.12 40.60
C SER A 101 18.36 -16.44 39.39
N VAL A 102 19.59 -16.85 39.02
CA VAL A 102 20.26 -16.34 37.81
C VAL A 102 19.48 -16.72 36.55
N LEU A 103 19.03 -17.98 36.43
CA LEU A 103 18.22 -18.42 35.28
C LEU A 103 16.88 -17.67 35.18
N SER A 104 16.22 -17.43 36.32
CA SER A 104 14.96 -16.68 36.38
C SER A 104 15.16 -15.22 35.95
N LEU A 105 16.25 -14.57 36.39
CA LEU A 105 16.58 -13.21 35.99
C LEU A 105 16.86 -13.12 34.48
N LEU A 106 17.63 -14.07 33.93
CA LEU A 106 17.89 -14.13 32.49
C LEU A 106 16.60 -14.33 31.68
N LEU A 107 15.71 -15.21 32.15
CA LEU A 107 14.41 -15.42 31.52
C LEU A 107 13.57 -14.14 31.54
N PHE A 108 13.52 -13.44 32.67
CA PHE A 108 12.80 -12.17 32.78
C PHE A 108 13.35 -11.10 31.83
N ALA A 109 14.68 -10.95 31.76
CA ALA A 109 15.33 -10.04 30.84
C ALA A 109 15.01 -10.38 29.37
N ALA A 110 15.02 -11.66 29.01
CA ALA A 110 14.65 -12.11 27.67
C ALA A 110 13.19 -11.78 27.33
N LEU A 111 12.26 -11.97 28.25
CA LEU A 111 10.84 -11.61 28.07
C LEU A 111 10.65 -10.11 27.86
N VAL A 112 11.31 -9.28 28.68
CA VAL A 112 11.28 -7.81 28.54
C VAL A 112 11.87 -7.39 27.18
N TYR A 113 13.00 -7.99 26.78
CA TYR A 113 13.61 -7.73 25.48
C TYR A 113 12.67 -8.08 24.32
N ILE A 114 12.04 -9.26 24.34
CA ILE A 114 11.07 -9.70 23.32
C ILE A 114 9.90 -8.72 23.26
N TYR A 115 9.36 -8.30 24.40
CA TYR A 115 8.26 -7.35 24.45
C TYR A 115 8.63 -5.99 23.82
N LEU A 116 9.79 -5.43 24.16
CA LEU A 116 10.29 -4.20 23.56
C LEU A 116 10.51 -4.34 22.05
N GLN A 117 11.05 -5.47 21.62
CA GLN A 117 11.29 -5.77 20.20
C GLN A 117 9.98 -5.89 19.41
N MET A 118 8.96 -6.55 19.97
CA MET A 118 7.64 -6.66 19.35
C MET A 118 6.98 -5.29 19.19
N LYS A 119 7.10 -4.41 20.17
CA LYS A 119 6.58 -3.04 20.08
C LYS A 119 7.24 -2.25 18.95
N LYS A 120 8.57 -2.35 18.81
CA LYS A 120 9.31 -1.73 17.69
C LYS A 120 8.88 -2.30 16.34
N LEU A 121 8.75 -3.62 16.24
CA LEU A 121 8.34 -4.30 15.01
C LEU A 121 6.91 -3.90 14.58
N SER A 122 5.99 -3.79 15.54
CA SER A 122 4.62 -3.34 15.28
C SER A 122 4.58 -1.90 14.77
N ALA A 123 5.35 -0.98 15.37
CA ALA A 123 5.46 0.39 14.91
C ALA A 123 6.03 0.48 13.48
N ALA A 124 7.09 -0.28 13.19
CA ALA A 124 7.69 -0.33 11.86
C ALA A 124 6.72 -0.88 10.79
N ARG A 125 5.94 -1.92 11.13
CA ARG A 125 4.91 -2.48 10.24
C ARG A 125 3.79 -1.48 9.96
N ASN A 126 3.31 -0.77 10.99
CA ASN A 126 2.28 0.24 10.82
C ASN A 126 2.78 1.37 9.91
N ASN A 127 4.02 1.85 10.11
CA ASN A 127 4.61 2.86 9.24
C ASN A 127 4.74 2.37 7.79
N LEU A 128 5.19 1.13 7.57
CA LEU A 128 5.25 0.53 6.24
C LEU A 128 3.88 0.44 5.59
N GLN A 129 2.84 0.10 6.36
CA GLN A 129 1.47 0.03 5.85
C GLN A 129 0.95 1.42 5.45
N VAL A 130 1.21 2.45 6.27
CA VAL A 130 0.85 3.85 5.94
C VAL A 130 1.54 4.29 4.65
N VAL A 131 2.85 4.08 4.53
CA VAL A 131 3.62 4.46 3.34
C VAL A 131 3.15 3.69 2.10
N ASN A 132 2.83 2.40 2.23
CA ASN A 132 2.32 1.60 1.11
C ASN A 132 0.94 2.09 0.65
N ASN A 133 0.06 2.43 1.58
CA ASN A 133 -1.25 3.00 1.26
C ASN A 133 -1.11 4.36 0.54
N GLN A 134 -0.22 5.24 1.02
CA GLN A 134 0.08 6.52 0.36
C GLN A 134 0.63 6.31 -1.06
N LEU A 135 1.53 5.33 -1.23
CA LEU A 135 2.08 5.00 -2.55
C LEU A 135 0.99 4.52 -3.51
N LYS A 136 0.03 3.72 -3.01
CA LYS A 136 -1.08 3.22 -3.79
C LYS A 136 -2.01 4.36 -4.23
N GLU A 137 -2.37 5.25 -3.31
CA GLU A 137 -3.20 6.43 -3.60
C GLU A 137 -2.55 7.33 -4.66
N LEU A 138 -1.25 7.63 -4.51
CA LEU A 138 -0.52 8.44 -5.49
C LEU A 138 -0.44 7.75 -6.87
N ASN A 139 -0.30 6.43 -6.90
CA ASN A 139 -0.27 5.68 -8.15
C ASN A 139 -1.63 5.69 -8.87
N GLU A 140 -2.73 5.59 -8.10
CA GLU A 140 -4.09 5.74 -8.64
C GLU A 140 -4.31 7.15 -9.21
N GLU A 141 -3.86 8.20 -8.52
CA GLU A 141 -3.92 9.59 -9.00
C GLU A 141 -3.10 9.79 -10.28
N LEU A 142 -1.88 9.27 -10.34
CA LEU A 142 -1.03 9.31 -11.54
C LEU A 142 -1.68 8.58 -12.73
N GLN A 143 -2.36 7.45 -12.47
CA GLN A 143 -3.06 6.72 -13.52
C GLN A 143 -4.24 7.52 -14.07
N GLN A 144 -5.03 8.16 -13.19
CA GLN A 144 -6.14 9.03 -13.60
C GLN A 144 -5.64 10.23 -14.40
N MET A 145 -4.55 10.86 -13.97
CA MET A 145 -3.95 11.99 -14.67
C MET A 145 -3.44 11.59 -16.07
N ASN A 146 -2.82 10.41 -16.20
CA ASN A 146 -2.39 9.90 -17.50
C ASN A 146 -3.58 9.67 -18.46
N VAL A 147 -4.68 9.10 -17.97
CA VAL A 147 -5.90 8.92 -18.77
C VAL A 147 -6.46 10.27 -19.22
N CYS A 148 -6.52 11.26 -18.32
CA CYS A 148 -6.97 12.60 -18.64
C CYS A 148 -6.08 13.27 -19.70
N LEU A 149 -4.75 13.19 -19.53
CA LEU A 149 -3.79 13.72 -20.50
C LEU A 149 -3.92 13.07 -21.88
N GLN A 150 -4.16 11.75 -21.93
CA GLN A 150 -4.40 11.05 -23.20
C GLN A 150 -5.69 11.52 -23.87
N ALA A 151 -6.77 11.68 -23.13
CA ALA A 151 -8.03 12.21 -23.64
C ALA A 151 -7.86 13.63 -24.20
N THR A 152 -7.22 14.53 -23.46
CA THR A 152 -6.96 15.91 -23.92
C THR A 152 -6.05 15.95 -25.14
N ASN A 153 -5.01 15.11 -25.19
CA ASN A 153 -4.15 15.02 -26.37
C ASN A 153 -4.90 14.54 -27.61
N LEU A 154 -5.81 13.57 -27.45
CA LEU A 154 -6.64 13.08 -28.55
C LEU A 154 -7.57 14.18 -29.07
N GLU A 155 -8.26 14.89 -28.18
CA GLU A 155 -9.12 16.02 -28.53
C GLU A 155 -8.34 17.14 -29.22
N LEU A 156 -7.14 17.46 -28.72
CA LEU A 156 -6.26 18.46 -29.33
C LEU A 156 -5.79 18.01 -30.72
N SER A 157 -5.45 16.73 -30.87
CA SER A 157 -5.05 16.15 -32.16
C SER A 157 -6.19 16.21 -33.18
N ASP A 158 -7.42 15.91 -32.77
CA ASP A 158 -8.59 16.01 -33.64
C ASP A 158 -8.89 17.47 -34.03
N SER A 159 -8.79 18.41 -33.08
CA SER A 159 -8.90 19.84 -33.36
C SER A 159 -7.85 20.33 -34.36
N ASN A 160 -6.59 19.90 -34.19
CA ASN A 160 -5.50 20.24 -35.10
C ASN A 160 -5.73 19.67 -36.49
N ARG A 161 -6.17 18.41 -36.60
CA ARG A 161 -6.49 17.77 -37.89
C ARG A 161 -7.57 18.55 -38.65
N ILE A 162 -8.63 18.99 -37.96
CA ILE A 162 -9.69 19.81 -38.56
C ILE A 162 -9.12 21.14 -39.07
N LYS A 163 -8.27 21.81 -38.28
CA LYS A 163 -7.62 23.08 -38.69
C LYS A 163 -6.69 22.89 -39.89
N GLU A 164 -5.89 21.83 -39.91
CA GLU A 164 -4.99 21.50 -41.03
C GLU A 164 -5.75 21.24 -42.32
N GLU A 165 -6.84 20.47 -42.26
CA GLU A 165 -7.70 20.24 -43.43
C GLU A 165 -8.27 21.54 -43.96
N TYR A 166 -8.72 22.44 -43.08
CA TYR A 166 -9.24 23.74 -43.48
C TYR A 166 -8.18 24.62 -44.15
N ILE A 167 -6.96 24.67 -43.59
CA ILE A 167 -5.82 25.37 -44.22
C ILE A 167 -5.55 24.78 -45.60
N GLY A 168 -5.57 23.44 -45.75
CA GLY A 168 -5.42 22.76 -47.03
C GLY A 168 -6.50 23.17 -48.05
N ARG A 169 -7.77 23.20 -47.63
CA ARG A 169 -8.90 23.64 -48.47
C ARG A 169 -8.77 25.10 -48.88
N PHE A 170 -8.37 25.98 -47.95
CA PHE A 170 -8.15 27.40 -48.22
C PHE A 170 -7.03 27.62 -49.25
N ILE A 171 -5.87 26.96 -49.07
CA ILE A 171 -4.77 27.03 -50.04
C ILE A 171 -5.21 26.52 -51.41
N LYS A 172 -6.00 25.43 -51.44
CA LYS A 172 -6.55 24.89 -52.69
C LYS A 172 -7.48 25.88 -53.38
N PHE A 173 -8.37 26.53 -52.63
CA PHE A 173 -9.26 27.58 -53.13
C PHE A 173 -8.47 28.74 -53.75
N CYS A 174 -7.48 29.29 -53.03
CA CYS A 174 -6.61 30.35 -53.56
C CYS A 174 -5.89 29.91 -54.85
N SER A 175 -5.35 28.69 -54.89
CA SER A 175 -4.68 28.16 -56.08
C SER A 175 -5.63 28.04 -57.28
N THR A 176 -6.85 27.53 -57.07
CA THR A 176 -7.88 27.45 -58.12
C THR A 176 -8.24 28.83 -58.66
N HIS A 177 -8.47 29.81 -57.78
CA HIS A 177 -8.78 31.18 -58.19
C HIS A 177 -7.64 31.85 -58.96
N ILE A 178 -6.39 31.74 -58.47
CA ILE A 178 -5.22 32.27 -59.20
C ILE A 178 -5.13 31.66 -60.60
N ASN A 179 -5.33 30.35 -60.73
CA ASN A 179 -5.29 29.66 -62.02
C ASN A 179 -6.41 30.12 -62.95
N LYS A 180 -7.63 30.35 -62.44
CA LYS A 180 -8.76 30.91 -63.21
C LYS A 180 -8.47 32.32 -63.69
N SER A 181 -8.01 33.21 -62.81
CA SER A 181 -7.62 34.57 -63.19
C SER A 181 -6.50 34.56 -64.23
N TYR A 182 -5.53 33.64 -64.10
CA TYR A 182 -4.46 33.46 -65.09
C TYR A 182 -5.01 32.99 -66.46
N ALA A 183 -5.92 32.00 -66.45
CA ALA A 183 -6.56 31.50 -67.67
C ALA A 183 -7.39 32.59 -68.36
N TYR A 184 -8.14 33.36 -67.58
CA TYR A 184 -8.90 34.51 -68.05
C TYR A 184 -7.99 35.56 -68.70
N ARG A 185 -6.91 35.97 -68.01
CA ARG A 185 -5.91 36.90 -68.56
C ARG A 185 -5.32 36.40 -69.89
N ARG A 186 -5.02 35.11 -69.98
CA ARG A 186 -4.48 34.48 -71.21
C ARG A 186 -5.51 34.48 -72.34
N MET A 187 -6.78 34.17 -72.04
CA MET A 187 -7.88 34.22 -73.00
C MET A 187 -8.07 35.65 -73.54
N VAL A 188 -8.12 36.64 -72.65
CA VAL A 188 -8.25 38.06 -73.02
C VAL A 188 -7.11 38.48 -73.95
N ASN A 189 -5.86 38.21 -73.59
CA ASN A 189 -4.69 38.55 -74.40
C ASN A 189 -4.74 37.88 -75.80
N LYS A 190 -5.12 36.60 -75.86
CA LYS A 190 -5.29 35.88 -77.14
C LYS A 190 -6.36 36.53 -78.03
N LYS A 191 -7.51 36.91 -77.47
CA LYS A 191 -8.60 37.55 -78.22
C LYS A 191 -8.20 38.95 -78.72
N ILE A 192 -7.50 39.73 -77.91
CA ILE A 192 -6.99 41.05 -78.30
C ILE A 192 -5.98 40.91 -79.45
N THR A 193 -4.99 40.03 -79.29
CA THR A 193 -3.93 39.82 -80.30
C THR A 193 -4.48 39.29 -81.63
N ALA A 194 -5.59 38.54 -81.60
CA ALA A 194 -6.29 38.05 -82.79
C ALA A 194 -7.29 39.06 -83.41
N GLY A 195 -7.41 40.28 -82.86
CA GLY A 195 -8.38 41.28 -83.35
C GLY A 195 -9.85 40.96 -83.03
N GLN A 196 -10.13 39.96 -82.18
CA GLN A 196 -11.48 39.47 -81.85
C GLN A 196 -12.16 40.31 -80.76
N ILE A 197 -12.10 41.64 -80.88
CA ILE A 197 -12.65 42.58 -79.88
C ILE A 197 -14.18 42.45 -79.70
N PRO A 198 -15.00 42.27 -80.75
CA PRO A 198 -16.45 42.12 -80.58
C PRO A 198 -16.84 40.86 -79.78
N GLU A 199 -16.14 39.74 -79.98
CA GLU A 199 -16.36 38.52 -79.21
C GLU A 199 -15.93 38.68 -77.75
N LEU A 200 -14.76 39.30 -77.53
CA LEU A 200 -14.30 39.60 -76.18
C LEU A 200 -15.31 40.46 -75.42
N SER A 201 -15.89 41.48 -76.08
CA SER A 201 -16.93 42.32 -75.48
C SER A 201 -18.21 41.55 -75.14
N LYS A 202 -18.55 40.48 -75.87
CA LYS A 202 -19.68 39.61 -75.50
C LYS A 202 -19.35 38.80 -74.26
N ILE A 203 -18.15 38.22 -74.19
CA ILE A 203 -17.69 37.40 -73.05
C ILE A 203 -17.60 38.23 -71.77
N THR A 204 -17.04 39.44 -71.84
CA THR A 204 -16.89 40.33 -70.67
C THR A 204 -18.19 40.95 -70.18
N ARG A 205 -19.22 41.05 -71.03
CA ARG A 205 -20.55 41.56 -70.64
C ARG A 205 -21.49 40.46 -70.17
N SER A 206 -21.17 39.19 -70.41
CA SER A 206 -21.97 38.07 -69.92
C SER A 206 -21.82 37.98 -68.39
N GLN A 207 -22.96 37.86 -67.72
CA GLN A 207 -23.03 37.62 -66.29
C GLN A 207 -22.73 36.15 -65.94
N ASP A 208 -22.78 35.24 -66.92
CA ASP A 208 -22.68 33.80 -66.71
C ASP A 208 -21.36 33.39 -66.03
N ILE A 209 -20.27 34.10 -66.31
CA ILE A 209 -18.97 33.87 -65.67
C ILE A 209 -19.02 34.25 -64.19
N PHE A 210 -19.61 35.41 -63.88
CA PHE A 210 -19.73 35.88 -62.50
C PHE A 210 -20.66 34.98 -61.68
N ASP A 211 -21.82 34.63 -62.23
CA ASP A 211 -22.79 33.77 -61.57
C ASP A 211 -22.18 32.38 -61.29
N GLY A 212 -21.40 31.83 -62.24
CA GLY A 212 -20.67 30.58 -62.03
C GLY A 212 -19.58 30.66 -60.95
N GLU A 213 -18.84 31.77 -60.87
CA GLU A 213 -17.86 31.99 -59.79
C GLU A 213 -18.55 32.15 -58.43
N LEU A 214 -19.71 32.79 -58.40
CA LEU A 214 -20.51 32.99 -57.20
C LEU A 214 -21.12 31.68 -56.68
N GLU A 215 -21.65 30.83 -57.56
CA GLU A 215 -22.13 29.50 -57.19
C GLU A 215 -21.02 28.62 -56.63
N GLU A 216 -19.82 28.67 -57.21
CA GLU A 216 -18.67 27.93 -56.71
C GLU A 216 -18.17 28.46 -55.36
N LEU A 217 -18.19 29.79 -55.15
CA LEU A 217 -17.90 30.39 -53.85
C LEU A 217 -18.85 29.84 -52.78
N TYR A 218 -20.15 29.85 -53.06
CA TYR A 218 -21.16 29.35 -52.12
C TYR A 218 -21.05 27.85 -51.88
N ALA A 219 -20.83 27.03 -52.90
CA ALA A 219 -20.64 25.60 -52.73
C ALA A 219 -19.41 25.28 -51.86
N ASN A 220 -18.31 26.00 -52.06
CA ASN A 220 -17.10 25.85 -51.25
C ASN A 220 -17.34 26.30 -49.81
N PHE A 221 -18.02 27.43 -49.60
CA PHE A 221 -18.39 27.92 -48.29
C PHE A 221 -19.30 26.94 -47.55
N ASP A 222 -20.41 26.54 -48.15
CA ASP A 222 -21.38 25.62 -47.57
C ASP A 222 -20.71 24.30 -47.17
N THR A 223 -19.89 23.73 -48.06
CA THR A 223 -19.17 22.47 -47.80
C THR A 223 -18.14 22.65 -46.67
N ALA A 224 -17.35 23.72 -46.66
CA ALA A 224 -16.35 23.96 -45.63
C ALA A 224 -16.99 24.24 -44.27
N PHE A 225 -18.07 25.01 -44.25
CA PHE A 225 -18.80 25.37 -43.04
C PHE A 225 -19.50 24.15 -42.42
N LEU A 226 -20.21 23.35 -43.22
CA LEU A 226 -20.88 22.14 -42.73
C LEU A 226 -19.88 21.06 -42.30
N HIS A 227 -18.66 21.06 -42.83
CA HIS A 227 -17.61 20.18 -42.31
C HIS A 227 -17.17 20.58 -40.88
N LEU A 228 -17.14 21.89 -40.59
CA LEU A 228 -16.82 22.41 -39.25
C LEU A 228 -18.01 22.29 -38.28
N PHE A 229 -19.23 22.44 -38.79
CA PHE A 229 -20.46 22.41 -38.02
C PHE A 229 -21.50 21.47 -38.68
N PRO A 230 -21.33 20.14 -38.60
CA PRO A 230 -22.18 19.16 -39.29
C PRO A 230 -23.66 19.27 -38.92
N ASP A 231 -23.93 19.53 -37.65
CA ASP A 231 -25.30 19.62 -37.13
C ASP A 231 -25.89 21.03 -37.19
N PHE A 232 -25.24 21.98 -37.88
CA PHE A 232 -25.64 23.40 -37.84
C PHE A 232 -27.12 23.60 -38.19
N VAL A 233 -27.59 23.01 -39.30
CA VAL A 233 -28.97 23.19 -39.76
C VAL A 233 -29.97 22.65 -38.74
N ASN A 234 -29.69 21.48 -38.16
CA ASN A 234 -30.55 20.87 -37.15
C ASN A 234 -30.60 21.73 -35.87
N LYS A 235 -29.43 22.11 -35.34
CA LYS A 235 -29.34 22.97 -34.15
C LYS A 235 -29.92 24.36 -34.37
N PHE A 236 -29.82 24.90 -35.59
CA PHE A 236 -30.43 26.17 -35.94
C PHE A 236 -31.95 26.05 -35.94
N ASN A 237 -32.51 25.00 -36.56
CA ASN A 237 -33.95 24.76 -36.58
C ASN A 237 -34.53 24.49 -35.18
N GLU A 238 -33.77 23.90 -34.25
CA GLU A 238 -34.19 23.73 -32.85
C GLU A 238 -34.41 25.06 -32.12
N LEU A 239 -33.76 26.14 -32.56
CA LEU A 239 -33.92 27.48 -32.00
C LEU A 239 -35.12 28.24 -32.58
N LEU A 240 -35.70 27.75 -33.67
CA LEU A 240 -36.88 28.34 -34.30
C LEU A 240 -38.17 27.84 -33.65
N GLN A 241 -39.26 28.57 -33.85
CA GLN A 241 -40.59 28.08 -33.47
C GLN A 241 -40.90 26.79 -34.23
N LYS A 242 -41.49 25.80 -33.54
CA LYS A 242 -41.78 24.46 -34.10
C LYS A 242 -42.59 24.50 -35.40
N ASP A 243 -43.36 25.57 -35.61
CA ASP A 243 -44.25 25.73 -36.76
C ASP A 243 -43.58 26.39 -37.98
N ASN A 244 -42.29 26.78 -37.89
CA ASN A 244 -41.57 27.44 -38.98
C ASN A 244 -40.10 27.00 -39.11
N PRO A 245 -39.81 25.70 -39.35
CA PRO A 245 -38.46 25.23 -39.63
C PRO A 245 -37.99 25.68 -41.02
N ILE A 246 -36.70 25.96 -41.17
CA ILE A 246 -36.09 26.19 -42.48
C ILE A 246 -35.92 24.84 -43.19
N ILE A 247 -36.60 24.68 -44.32
CA ILE A 247 -36.53 23.49 -45.17
C ILE A 247 -35.68 23.80 -46.42
N LEU A 248 -34.60 23.06 -46.60
CA LEU A 248 -33.71 23.16 -47.76
C LEU A 248 -34.34 22.52 -49.00
N LYS A 249 -34.11 23.09 -50.19
CA LYS A 249 -34.55 22.47 -51.44
C LYS A 249 -33.64 21.29 -51.81
N LYS A 250 -34.13 20.43 -52.70
CA LYS A 250 -33.37 19.27 -53.18
C LYS A 250 -32.05 19.71 -53.82
N GLY A 251 -30.93 19.34 -53.20
CA GLY A 251 -29.58 19.66 -53.67
C GLY A 251 -28.95 20.91 -53.04
N GLU A 252 -29.69 21.69 -52.25
CA GLU A 252 -29.12 22.82 -51.49
C GLU A 252 -28.46 22.31 -50.19
N GLN A 253 -27.24 22.80 -49.91
CA GLN A 253 -26.56 22.56 -48.64
C GLN A 253 -26.93 23.62 -47.60
N LEU A 254 -26.88 24.90 -47.97
CA LEU A 254 -27.40 26.03 -47.19
C LEU A 254 -28.18 26.98 -48.10
N ASN A 255 -29.25 27.56 -47.58
CA ASN A 255 -29.93 28.68 -48.24
C ASN A 255 -29.33 30.02 -47.77
N THR A 256 -29.75 31.14 -48.36
CA THR A 256 -29.24 32.48 -48.00
C THR A 256 -29.37 32.81 -46.52
N GLU A 257 -30.51 32.47 -45.90
CA GLU A 257 -30.73 32.70 -44.46
C GLU A 257 -29.69 31.95 -43.64
N LEU A 258 -29.52 30.66 -43.89
CA LEU A 258 -28.55 29.83 -43.19
C LEU A 258 -27.10 30.28 -43.43
N ARG A 259 -26.76 30.79 -44.63
CA ARG A 259 -25.43 31.35 -44.91
C ARG A 259 -25.14 32.61 -44.11
N ILE A 260 -26.12 33.51 -43.94
CA ILE A 260 -25.99 34.70 -43.09
C ILE A 260 -25.66 34.28 -41.64
N PHE A 261 -26.40 33.32 -41.10
CA PHE A 261 -26.17 32.83 -39.73
C PHE A 261 -24.91 31.98 -39.59
N ALA A 262 -24.48 31.30 -40.66
CA ALA A 262 -23.19 30.62 -40.72
C ALA A 262 -22.02 31.62 -40.64
N LEU A 263 -22.09 32.74 -41.36
CA LEU A 263 -21.08 33.81 -41.30
C LEU A 263 -21.01 34.45 -39.90
N ILE A 264 -22.17 34.74 -39.29
CA ILE A 264 -22.27 35.18 -37.89
C ILE A 264 -21.63 34.16 -36.94
N ARG A 265 -21.89 32.86 -37.14
CA ARG A 265 -21.30 31.79 -36.33
C ARG A 265 -19.78 31.72 -36.43
N LEU A 266 -19.23 32.11 -37.57
CA LEU A 266 -17.78 32.24 -37.82
C LEU A 266 -17.19 33.55 -37.27
N GLY A 267 -18.01 34.43 -36.66
CA GLY A 267 -17.58 35.70 -36.08
C GLY A 267 -17.64 36.89 -37.04
N ILE A 268 -18.24 36.73 -38.23
CA ILE A 268 -18.47 37.83 -39.17
C ILE A 268 -19.86 38.41 -38.87
N ASP A 269 -19.91 39.36 -37.94
CA ASP A 269 -21.15 39.97 -37.46
C ASP A 269 -21.56 41.26 -38.20
N ASP A 270 -20.61 41.88 -38.90
CA ASP A 270 -20.84 43.12 -39.65
C ASP A 270 -21.71 42.85 -40.88
N SER A 271 -22.88 43.50 -40.91
CA SER A 271 -23.84 43.37 -42.03
C SER A 271 -23.23 43.80 -43.36
N SER A 272 -22.22 44.68 -43.37
CA SER A 272 -21.54 45.12 -44.60
C SER A 272 -20.67 43.98 -45.17
N GLN A 273 -19.86 43.34 -44.33
CA GLN A 273 -19.04 42.18 -44.74
C GLN A 273 -19.90 40.99 -45.21
N ILE A 274 -21.02 40.73 -44.53
CA ILE A 274 -21.97 39.69 -44.96
C ILE A 274 -22.59 40.05 -46.31
N ALA A 275 -22.98 41.32 -46.51
CA ALA A 275 -23.54 41.81 -47.76
C ALA A 275 -22.55 41.68 -48.92
N ASP A 276 -21.28 42.02 -48.67
CA ASP A 276 -20.20 41.88 -49.65
C ASP A 276 -19.97 40.42 -50.03
N PHE A 277 -19.91 39.51 -49.04
CA PHE A 277 -19.71 38.08 -49.29
C PHE A 277 -20.87 37.44 -50.05
N LEU A 278 -22.10 37.78 -49.70
CA LEU A 278 -23.31 37.24 -50.33
C LEU A 278 -23.76 38.04 -51.56
N HIS A 279 -23.01 39.06 -51.97
CA HIS A 279 -23.34 39.95 -53.07
C HIS A 279 -24.79 40.49 -53.00
N TYR A 280 -25.24 40.85 -51.80
CA TYR A 280 -26.55 41.45 -51.54
C TYR A 280 -26.40 42.89 -51.05
N SER A 281 -27.51 43.64 -51.00
CA SER A 281 -27.52 44.93 -50.33
C SER A 281 -27.49 44.75 -48.81
N VAL A 282 -26.89 45.71 -48.10
CA VAL A 282 -26.90 45.72 -46.62
C VAL A 282 -28.33 45.69 -46.07
N ASN A 283 -29.28 46.37 -46.74
CA ASN A 283 -30.70 46.34 -46.38
C ASN A 283 -31.30 44.92 -46.48
N THR A 284 -30.91 44.16 -47.51
CA THR A 284 -31.34 42.76 -47.67
C THR A 284 -30.86 41.91 -46.50
N ILE A 285 -29.62 42.10 -46.04
CA ILE A 285 -29.07 41.40 -44.87
C ILE A 285 -29.84 41.77 -43.58
N TYR A 286 -30.15 43.05 -43.38
CA TYR A 286 -30.96 43.49 -42.23
C TYR A 286 -32.34 42.82 -42.20
N ASN A 287 -33.01 42.72 -43.36
CA ASN A 287 -34.31 42.06 -43.45
C ASN A 287 -34.24 40.58 -43.09
N TYR A 288 -33.23 39.86 -43.56
CA TYR A 288 -33.04 38.44 -43.21
C TYR A 288 -32.75 38.25 -41.72
N ARG A 289 -31.93 39.11 -41.10
CA ARG A 289 -31.65 39.06 -39.65
C ARG A 289 -32.91 39.33 -38.82
N ALA A 290 -33.75 40.28 -39.24
CA ALA A 290 -34.98 40.62 -38.53
C ALA A 290 -36.05 39.53 -38.62
N LYS A 291 -36.11 38.79 -39.73
CA LYS A 291 -37.11 37.74 -39.97
C LYS A 291 -36.96 36.51 -39.07
N VAL A 292 -35.75 36.27 -38.56
CA VAL A 292 -35.41 35.07 -37.76
C VAL A 292 -35.31 35.37 -36.25
N LYS A 293 -35.41 36.65 -35.85
CA LYS A 293 -35.65 37.05 -34.46
C LYS A 293 -37.11 36.83 -34.08
#